data_AF-A0AAX3SDZ7-F1
#
_entry.id   AF-A0AAX3SDZ7-F1
#
_cell.length_a   1.000
_cell.length_b   1.000
_cell.length_c   1.000
_cell.angle_alpha   90.00
_cell.angle_beta   90.00
_cell.angle_gamma   90.00
#
_symmetry.space_group_name_H-M   'P 1'
#
loop_
_entity.id
_entity.type
_entity.pdbx_description
1 polymer ?
#
loop_
_entity_poly.entity_id
_entity_poly.type
_entity_poly.pdbx_seq_one_letter_code
_entity_poly.pdbx_strand_id
1 'polypeptide(L)'
;MVKDDLAALGITLGGELAEEAEAAAAEPDLFEVLPENWEAVQLFQRCSRQWRYKGLDEVEGLDLTPLISLLSIYRLPQETMIERIDQVQLIELGALQVLKKKPATKR
;
A
#
# COMPACT_ATOMS: atom_id res chain seq x y z
N MET A 1 -37.11 8.66 0.63
CA MET A 1 -36.58 7.77 -0.43
C MET A 1 -35.10 7.47 -0.18
N VAL A 2 -34.13 8.32 -0.53
CA VAL A 2 -32.70 7.98 -0.35
C VAL A 2 -32.33 7.66 1.12
N LYS A 3 -32.86 8.39 2.09
CA LYS A 3 -32.57 8.13 3.52
C LYS A 3 -33.12 6.81 4.05
N ASP A 4 -34.28 6.38 3.57
CA ASP A 4 -34.95 5.16 4.03
C ASP A 4 -34.26 3.92 3.44
N ASP A 5 -33.80 4.02 2.19
CA ASP A 5 -33.07 2.97 1.49
C ASP A 5 -31.68 2.72 2.10
N LEU A 6 -30.97 3.78 2.53
CA LEU A 6 -29.69 3.64 3.23
C LEU A 6 -29.82 2.98 4.62
N ALA A 7 -30.90 3.29 5.35
CA ALA A 7 -31.16 2.69 6.66
C ALA A 7 -31.47 1.18 6.56
N ALA A 8 -32.12 0.74 5.48
CA ALA A 8 -32.41 -0.68 5.22
C ALA A 8 -31.13 -1.52 4.99
N LEU A 9 -30.03 -0.89 4.56
CA LEU A 9 -28.71 -1.51 4.42
C LEU A 9 -27.87 -1.46 5.71
N GLY A 10 -28.45 -0.99 6.82
CA GLY A 10 -27.76 -0.85 8.10
C GLY A 10 -26.79 0.34 8.17
N ILE A 11 -26.87 1.27 7.21
CA ILE A 11 -25.98 2.42 7.15
C ILE A 11 -26.58 3.56 7.99
N THR A 12 -26.11 3.72 9.23
CA THR A 12 -26.44 4.90 10.05
C THR A 12 -25.54 6.06 9.65
N LEU A 13 -26.13 7.07 9.00
CA LEU A 13 -25.45 8.27 8.49
C LEU A 13 -24.98 9.25 9.60
N GLY A 14 -24.53 8.74 10.74
CA GLY A 14 -24.17 9.52 11.92
C GLY A 14 -22.84 9.06 12.51
N GLY A 15 -21.83 9.92 12.45
CA GLY A 15 -20.55 9.75 13.15
C GLY A 15 -19.48 9.03 12.33
N GLU A 16 -19.57 7.70 12.22
CA GLU A 16 -18.47 6.87 11.72
C GLU A 16 -18.13 7.14 10.24
N LEU A 17 -19.16 7.26 9.38
CA LEU A 17 -18.97 7.64 7.97
C LEU A 17 -18.43 9.07 7.78
N ALA A 18 -18.69 9.97 8.72
CA ALA A 18 -18.21 11.33 8.65
C ALA A 18 -16.73 11.40 9.03
N GLU A 19 -16.30 10.65 10.05
CA GLU A 19 -14.91 10.56 10.48
C GLU A 19 -14.04 9.85 9.42
N GLU A 20 -14.53 8.76 8.80
CA GLU A 20 -13.85 8.09 7.68
C GLU A 20 -13.77 8.97 6.42
N ALA A 21 -14.82 9.72 6.11
CA ALA A 21 -14.81 10.66 4.99
C ALA A 21 -13.88 11.86 5.24
N GLU A 22 -13.78 12.35 6.47
CA GLU A 22 -12.89 13.44 6.86
C GLU A 22 -11.42 13.00 6.89
N ALA A 23 -11.13 11.78 7.35
CA ALA A 23 -9.80 11.17 7.25
C ALA A 23 -9.38 10.93 5.78
N ALA A 24 -10.32 10.52 4.92
CA ALA A 24 -10.08 10.39 3.48
C ALA A 24 -9.93 11.75 2.76
N ALA A 25 -10.46 12.83 3.34
CA ALA A 25 -10.36 14.19 2.82
C ALA A 25 -9.13 14.96 3.34
N ALA A 26 -8.39 14.40 4.29
CA ALA A 26 -7.11 14.97 4.74
C ALA A 26 -6.16 15.11 3.55
N GLU A 27 -5.41 16.21 3.50
CA GLU A 27 -4.39 16.40 2.47
C GLU A 27 -3.38 15.24 2.57
N PRO A 28 -3.00 14.62 1.44
CA PRO A 28 -2.07 13.51 1.46
C PRO A 28 -0.74 13.97 2.07
N ASP A 29 -0.16 13.14 2.93
CA ASP A 29 1.17 13.40 3.49
C ASP A 29 2.19 13.37 2.34
N LEU A 30 2.62 14.55 1.90
CA LEU A 30 3.55 14.72 0.80
C LEU A 30 4.97 14.66 1.34
N PHE A 31 5.80 13.80 0.75
CA PHE A 31 7.22 13.74 1.06
C PHE A 31 8.05 13.84 -0.23
N GLU A 32 9.24 14.43 -0.09
CA GLU A 32 10.20 14.52 -1.18
C GLU A 32 10.88 13.16 -1.41
N VAL A 33 11.05 12.80 -2.68
CA VAL A 33 11.84 11.62 -3.09
C VAL A 33 13.08 12.09 -3.82
N LEU A 34 14.25 11.72 -3.31
CA LEU A 34 15.51 12.01 -3.98
C LEU A 34 15.56 11.35 -5.37
N PRO A 35 16.12 12.00 -6.40
CA PRO A 35 16.11 11.50 -7.79
C PRO A 35 16.60 10.05 -7.94
N GLU A 36 17.63 9.66 -7.20
CA GLU A 36 18.22 8.32 -7.21
C GLU A 36 17.28 7.21 -6.72
N ASN A 37 16.23 7.56 -5.96
CA ASN A 37 15.26 6.62 -5.41
C ASN A 37 13.96 6.57 -6.22
N TRP A 38 13.78 7.48 -7.18
CA TRP A 38 12.50 7.66 -7.87
C TRP A 38 12.07 6.42 -8.67
N GLU A 39 13.02 5.75 -9.31
CA GLU A 39 12.74 4.52 -10.07
C GLU A 39 12.26 3.38 -9.16
N ALA A 40 12.87 3.21 -8.00
CA ALA A 40 12.47 2.19 -7.02
C ALA A 40 11.06 2.47 -6.48
N VAL A 41 10.74 3.73 -6.20
CA VAL A 41 9.39 4.14 -5.79
C VAL A 41 8.35 3.83 -6.86
N GLN A 42 8.64 4.11 -8.13
CA GLN A 42 7.72 3.78 -9.23
C GLN A 42 7.54 2.26 -9.39
N LEU A 43 8.61 1.47 -9.30
CA LEU A 43 8.54 0.01 -9.35
C LEU A 43 7.71 -0.55 -8.19
N PHE A 44 7.96 -0.08 -6.96
CA PHE A 44 7.17 -0.46 -5.79
C PHE A 44 5.69 -0.14 -6.00
N GLN A 45 5.34 1.07 -6.45
CA GLN A 45 3.94 1.46 -6.68
C GLN A 45 3.22 0.57 -7.70
N ARG A 46 3.92 0.04 -8.70
CA ARG A 46 3.34 -0.91 -9.69
C ARG A 46 3.06 -2.28 -9.08
N CYS A 47 3.83 -2.69 -8.08
CA CYS A 47 3.73 -3.98 -7.42
C CYS A 47 2.99 -3.94 -6.07
N SER A 48 2.73 -2.77 -5.51
CA SER A 48 2.29 -2.54 -4.11
C SER A 48 0.96 -3.17 -3.71
N ARG A 49 0.23 -3.78 -4.65
CA ARG A 49 -1.02 -4.51 -4.41
C ARG A 49 -0.82 -6.01 -4.23
N GLN A 50 0.38 -6.52 -4.53
CA GLN A 50 0.68 -7.96 -4.56
C GLN A 50 1.34 -8.41 -3.25
N TRP A 51 0.60 -8.28 -2.14
CA TRP A 51 1.08 -8.73 -0.84
C TRP A 51 0.83 -10.22 -0.63
N ARG A 52 1.81 -10.90 -0.05
CA ARG A 52 1.71 -12.27 0.45
C ARG A 52 1.23 -12.23 1.89
N TYR A 53 0.31 -13.11 2.21
CA TYR A 53 -0.31 -13.21 3.53
C TYR A 53 -0.02 -14.57 4.15
N LYS A 54 0.16 -14.59 5.47
CA LYS A 54 0.25 -15.77 6.30
C LYS A 54 -1.04 -15.90 7.11
N GLY A 55 -1.79 -16.97 6.91
CA GLY A 55 -3.10 -17.10 7.53
C GLY A 55 -4.10 -16.08 6.96
N LEU A 56 -5.03 -15.60 7.79
CA LEU A 56 -6.15 -14.77 7.33
C LEU A 56 -5.77 -13.29 7.14
N ASP A 57 -4.98 -12.70 8.04
CA ASP A 57 -4.77 -11.24 8.06
C ASP A 57 -3.31 -10.80 8.28
N GLU A 58 -2.35 -11.72 8.40
CA GLU A 58 -0.94 -11.33 8.64
C GLU A 58 -0.22 -11.09 7.31
N VAL A 59 0.12 -9.84 7.01
CA VAL A 59 0.96 -9.51 5.85
C VAL A 59 2.39 -9.98 6.10
N GLU A 60 2.88 -10.88 5.24
CA GLU A 60 4.25 -11.43 5.32
C GLU A 60 5.24 -10.53 4.58
N GLY A 61 4.92 -10.11 3.36
CA GLY A 61 5.79 -9.33 2.49
C GLY A 61 5.24 -9.19 1.07
N LEU A 62 5.94 -8.47 0.20
CA LEU A 62 5.59 -8.30 -1.20
C LEU A 62 5.93 -9.58 -1.99
N ASP A 63 5.15 -9.88 -3.02
CA ASP A 63 5.55 -10.87 -4.02
C ASP A 63 6.62 -10.26 -4.94
N LEU A 64 7.78 -10.91 -5.02
CA LEU A 64 8.89 -10.48 -5.86
C LEU A 64 8.73 -10.94 -7.31
N THR A 65 7.85 -11.90 -7.61
CA THR A 65 7.64 -12.44 -8.96
C THR A 65 7.19 -11.36 -9.95
N PRO A 66 6.20 -10.50 -9.62
CA PRO A 66 5.83 -9.35 -10.46
C PRO A 66 6.97 -8.35 -10.63
N LEU A 67 7.76 -8.10 -9.57
CA LEU A 67 8.91 -7.20 -9.64
C LEU A 67 9.97 -7.71 -10.62
N ILE A 68 10.40 -8.96 -10.47
CA ILE A 68 11.37 -9.61 -11.36
C ILE A 68 10.87 -9.60 -12.81
N SER A 69 9.57 -9.81 -13.01
CA SER A 69 8.93 -9.76 -14.33
C SER A 69 9.02 -8.36 -14.95
N LEU A 70 8.75 -7.30 -14.18
CA LEU A 70 8.87 -5.92 -14.64
C LEU A 70 10.32 -5.53 -14.97
N LEU A 71 11.27 -5.89 -14.12
CA LEU A 71 12.70 -5.63 -14.37
C LEU A 71 13.17 -6.30 -15.66
N SER A 72 12.68 -7.52 -15.92
CA SER A 72 12.94 -8.26 -17.15
C SER A 72 12.32 -7.60 -18.38
N ILE A 73 11.08 -7.10 -18.28
CA ILE A 73 10.41 -6.36 -19.36
C ILE A 73 11.19 -5.09 -19.73
N TYR A 74 11.73 -4.38 -18.74
CA TYR A 74 12.57 -3.20 -18.95
C TYR A 74 14.00 -3.52 -19.40
N ARG A 75 14.36 -4.82 -19.46
CA ARG A 75 15.68 -5.31 -19.91
C ARG A 75 16.84 -4.64 -19.18
N LEU A 76 16.69 -4.43 -17.87
CA LEU A 76 17.76 -3.85 -17.06
C LEU A 76 18.98 -4.80 -17.01
N PRO A 77 20.21 -4.29 -16.93
CA PRO A 77 21.38 -5.11 -16.64
C PRO A 77 21.20 -5.84 -15.30
N GLN A 78 21.77 -7.04 -15.17
CA GLN A 78 21.60 -7.87 -13.98
C GLN A 78 22.04 -7.16 -12.69
N GLU A 79 23.14 -6.42 -12.72
CA GLU A 79 23.62 -5.64 -11.57
C GLU A 79 22.59 -4.59 -11.14
N THR A 80 22.04 -3.84 -12.10
CA THR A 80 20.98 -2.86 -11.85
C THR A 80 19.69 -3.53 -11.37
N MET A 81 19.37 -4.74 -11.84
CA MET A 81 18.20 -5.48 -11.34
C MET A 81 18.35 -5.78 -9.84
N ILE A 82 19.52 -6.25 -9.41
CA ILE A 82 19.79 -6.56 -8.00
C ILE A 82 19.65 -5.29 -7.15
N GLU A 83 20.30 -4.19 -7.56
CA GLU A 83 20.18 -2.90 -6.87
C GLU A 83 18.72 -2.43 -6.76
N ARG A 84 17.93 -2.56 -7.83
CA ARG A 84 16.52 -2.16 -7.83
C ARG A 84 15.67 -3.04 -6.92
N ILE A 85 15.95 -4.34 -6.84
CA ILE A 85 15.28 -5.25 -5.91
C ILE A 85 15.56 -4.81 -4.47
N ASP A 86 16.83 -4.56 -4.13
CA ASP A 86 17.23 -4.14 -2.79
C ASP A 86 16.55 -2.82 -2.39
N GLN A 87 16.54 -1.83 -3.29
CA GLN A 87 15.86 -0.56 -3.06
C GLN A 87 14.34 -0.74 -2.83
N VAL A 88 13.68 -1.59 -3.61
CA VAL A 88 12.25 -1.88 -3.44
C VAL A 88 11.98 -2.60 -2.11
N GLN A 89 12.85 -3.52 -1.69
CA GLN A 89 12.72 -4.21 -0.41
C GLN A 89 12.92 -3.26 0.78
N LEU A 90 13.75 -2.21 0.66
CA LEU A 90 13.84 -1.17 1.68
C LEU A 90 12.51 -0.40 1.83
N ILE A 91 11.84 -0.11 0.72
CA ILE A 91 10.51 0.52 0.74
C ILE A 91 9.48 -0.45 1.35
N GLU A 92 9.52 -1.73 0.98
CA GLU A 92 8.68 -2.78 1.55
C GLU A 92 8.81 -2.87 3.07
N LEU A 93 10.03 -2.82 3.60
CA LEU A 93 10.27 -2.84 5.04
C LEU A 93 9.56 -1.69 5.76
N GLY A 94 9.61 -0.47 5.21
CA GLY A 94 8.87 0.68 5.74
C GLY A 94 7.36 0.49 5.66
N ALA A 95 6.85 0.01 4.52
CA ALA A 95 5.43 -0.26 4.33
C ALA A 95 4.92 -1.35 5.30
N LEU A 96 5.70 -2.41 5.52
CA LEU A 96 5.37 -3.48 6.48
C LEU A 96 5.27 -2.95 7.92
N GLN A 97 6.10 -1.98 8.31
CA GLN A 97 5.99 -1.35 9.64
C GLN A 97 4.65 -0.62 9.81
N VAL A 98 4.09 -0.06 8.73
CA VAL A 98 2.77 0.57 8.76
C VAL A 98 1.66 -0.48 8.72
N LEU A 99 1.73 -1.46 7.82
CA LEU A 99 0.71 -2.51 7.68
C LEU A 99 0.59 -3.41 8.91
N LYS A 100 1.71 -3.67 9.62
CA LYS A 100 1.72 -4.46 10.85
C LYS A 100 1.32 -3.65 12.10
N LYS A 101 1.21 -2.32 12.02
CA LYS A 101 0.62 -1.55 13.12
C LYS A 101 -0.85 -1.91 13.20
N LYS A 102 -1.21 -2.65 14.25
CA LYS A 102 -2.60 -3.02 14.55
C LYS A 102 -3.41 -1.71 14.71
N PRO A 103 -4.53 -1.52 14.02
CA PRO A 103 -5.39 -0.37 14.28
C PRO A 103 -5.78 -0.44 15.77
N ALA A 104 -5.65 0.70 16.46
CA ALA A 104 -6.00 0.80 17.88
C ALA A 104 -7.44 0.31 18.04
N THR A 105 -7.60 -0.90 18.59
CA THR A 105 -8.90 -1.47 18.84
C THR A 105 -9.50 -0.67 20.00
N LYS A 106 -10.26 0.39 19.70
CA LYS A 106 -11.17 0.98 20.69
C LYS A 106 -12.28 -0.08 20.90
N ARG A 107 -12.12 -0.89 21.95
CA ARG A 107 -13.20 -1.69 22.54
C ARG A 107 -13.81 -0.91 23.68
#